data_AF-X0VMI3-F1
#
_entry.id   AF-X0VMI3-F1
#
_cell.length_a   1.000
_cell.length_b   1.000
_cell.length_c   1.000
_cell.angle_alpha   90.00
_cell.angle_beta   90.00
_cell.angle_gamma   90.00
#
_symmetry.space_group_name_H-M   'P 1'
#
loop_
_entity.id
_entity.type
_entity.pdbx_description
1 polymer ?
#
loop_
_entity_poly.entity_id
_entity_poly.type
_entity_poly.pdbx_seq_one_letter_code
_entity_poly.pdbx_strand_id
1 'polypeptide(L)'
;HKDLKPANVLITEEDAAGRPRVCLTDFGIGLVTSRQALEVPGITVAGLTEALLSSPSSSGAGTRLYMAPEVVEGKAATSASDIYSLGVILYQMLTGNFSHTLAPGWERDVEDEFLRADIAACVDGQPELRLPDASAVSERLRTLDERRALERRKRKRKRLVVGGAAALVVAIIGFFGARAVQRNLSTRWARETAIPQIMGLIAEENYLKAFTIARRAERLIPSDLVLGGLWKQMSNEISIRTEPPGARVAYKD
;
A
#
# COMPACT_ATOMS: atom_id res chain seq x y z
N HIS A 1 -24.56 -31.49 -6.87
CA HIS A 1 -25.94 -31.17 -7.24
C HIS A 1 -26.18 -31.35 -8.73
N LYS A 2 -25.28 -30.86 -9.59
CA LYS A 2 -25.29 -30.94 -11.06
C LYS A 2 -26.31 -30.02 -11.76
N ASP A 3 -27.15 -29.34 -11.00
CA ASP A 3 -28.10 -28.33 -11.48
C ASP A 3 -28.31 -27.28 -10.38
N LEU A 4 -27.23 -26.64 -9.92
CA LEU A 4 -27.32 -25.63 -8.87
C LEU A 4 -27.69 -24.27 -9.50
N LYS A 5 -28.84 -23.72 -9.09
CA LYS A 5 -29.39 -22.44 -9.57
C LYS A 5 -30.34 -21.83 -8.52
N PRO A 6 -30.64 -20.52 -8.58
CA PRO A 6 -31.51 -19.87 -7.59
C PRO A 6 -32.87 -20.54 -7.43
N ALA A 7 -33.48 -21.03 -8.52
CA ALA A 7 -34.76 -21.72 -8.49
C ALA A 7 -34.76 -23.02 -7.65
N ASN A 8 -33.58 -23.61 -7.42
CA ASN A 8 -33.40 -24.83 -6.64
C ASN A 8 -32.98 -24.55 -5.19
N VAL A 9 -32.88 -23.26 -4.80
CA VAL A 9 -32.55 -22.83 -3.44
C VAL A 9 -33.80 -22.20 -2.82
N LEU A 10 -34.47 -22.97 -1.96
CA LEU A 10 -35.70 -22.54 -1.30
C LEU A 10 -35.40 -21.97 0.09
N ILE A 11 -36.16 -20.95 0.47
CA ILE A 11 -36.15 -20.39 1.82
C ILE A 11 -37.46 -20.80 2.49
N THR A 12 -37.36 -21.44 3.65
CA THR A 12 -38.48 -21.92 4.46
C THR A 12 -38.57 -21.12 5.76
N GLU A 13 -39.63 -21.38 6.55
CA GLU A 13 -39.87 -20.73 7.84
C GLU A 13 -38.63 -20.78 8.75
N GLU A 14 -38.52 -19.76 9.61
CA GLU A 14 -37.36 -19.56 10.47
C GLU A 14 -37.12 -20.77 11.39
N ASP A 15 -35.85 -21.08 11.63
CA ASP A 15 -35.47 -22.04 12.67
C ASP A 15 -35.85 -21.53 14.06
N ALA A 16 -35.70 -22.36 15.10
CA ALA A 16 -36.00 -21.98 16.49
C ALA A 16 -35.19 -20.76 17.00
N ALA A 17 -34.18 -20.30 16.25
CA ALA A 17 -33.37 -19.13 16.54
C ALA A 17 -33.73 -17.91 15.66
N GLY A 18 -34.84 -17.95 14.92
CA GLY A 18 -35.30 -16.84 14.08
C GLY A 18 -34.50 -16.65 12.80
N ARG A 19 -33.77 -17.67 12.31
CA ARG A 19 -32.97 -17.56 11.09
C ARG A 19 -33.66 -18.26 9.93
N PRO A 20 -33.68 -17.66 8.72
CA PRO A 20 -34.28 -18.30 7.56
C PRO A 20 -33.58 -19.64 7.27
N ARG A 21 -34.37 -20.70 7.13
CA ARG A 21 -33.84 -22.02 6.78
C ARG A 21 -33.76 -22.16 5.27
N VAL A 22 -32.55 -22.34 4.77
CA VAL A 22 -32.28 -22.56 3.33
C VAL A 22 -32.26 -24.06 3.04
N CYS A 23 -33.08 -24.49 2.07
CA CYS A 23 -33.17 -25.87 1.60
C CYS A 23 -32.79 -25.94 0.12
N LEU A 24 -32.03 -26.98 -0.25
CA LEU A 24 -31.68 -27.26 -1.63
C LEU A 24 -32.64 -28.34 -2.19
N THR A 25 -33.17 -28.12 -3.38
CA THR A 25 -34.13 -29.01 -4.05
C THR A 25 -33.63 -29.44 -5.43
N ASP A 26 -34.28 -30.45 -6.02
CA ASP A 26 -34.00 -30.93 -7.38
C ASP A 26 -32.57 -31.45 -7.61
N PHE A 27 -32.21 -32.49 -6.86
CA PHE A 27 -30.92 -33.19 -6.95
C PHE A 27 -30.69 -33.88 -8.31
N GLY A 28 -30.33 -33.11 -9.33
CA GLY A 28 -29.55 -33.52 -10.49
C GLY A 28 -30.23 -34.36 -11.57
N ILE A 29 -31.56 -34.50 -11.58
CA ILE A 29 -32.27 -35.29 -12.60
C ILE A 29 -32.27 -34.56 -13.97
N GLY A 30 -32.25 -33.21 -13.99
CA GLY A 30 -32.43 -32.40 -15.20
C GLY A 30 -31.22 -32.30 -16.16
N LEU A 31 -29.99 -32.50 -15.68
CA LEU A 31 -28.78 -32.39 -16.53
C LEU A 31 -28.65 -33.58 -17.50
N VAL A 32 -29.19 -34.74 -17.13
CA VAL A 32 -29.23 -35.94 -18.01
C VAL A 32 -30.08 -35.66 -19.25
N THR A 33 -31.17 -34.91 -19.11
CA THR A 33 -32.06 -34.52 -20.20
C THR A 33 -31.46 -33.40 -21.06
N SER A 34 -30.70 -32.47 -20.46
CA SER A 34 -30.11 -31.33 -21.18
C SER A 34 -28.92 -31.70 -22.07
N ARG A 35 -28.22 -32.83 -21.80
CA ARG A 35 -27.15 -33.35 -22.67
C ARG A 35 -27.61 -33.62 -24.11
N GLN A 36 -28.86 -34.04 -24.31
CA GLN A 36 -29.43 -34.22 -25.65
C GLN A 36 -29.68 -32.90 -26.40
N ALA A 37 -29.76 -31.76 -25.69
CA ALA A 37 -30.02 -30.45 -26.28
C ALA A 37 -28.75 -29.59 -26.52
N LEU A 38 -27.57 -30.11 -26.16
CA LEU A 38 -26.28 -29.39 -26.21
C LEU A 38 -25.42 -29.74 -27.44
N GLU A 39 -25.89 -30.60 -28.36
CA GLU A 39 -25.18 -31.01 -29.59
C GLU A 39 -25.17 -29.94 -30.71
N VAL A 40 -25.00 -28.66 -30.39
CA VAL A 40 -24.79 -27.59 -31.40
C VAL A 40 -23.34 -27.09 -31.32
N PRO A 41 -22.51 -27.28 -32.37
CA PRO A 41 -21.08 -27.02 -32.28
C PRO A 41 -20.70 -25.56 -32.57
N GLY A 42 -19.73 -25.03 -31.79
CA GLY A 42 -18.85 -23.96 -32.27
C GLY A 42 -18.90 -22.59 -31.58
N ILE A 43 -19.06 -22.52 -30.25
CA ILE A 43 -19.08 -21.21 -29.55
C ILE A 43 -18.01 -21.14 -28.46
N THR A 44 -17.09 -20.18 -28.60
CA THR A 44 -16.05 -19.87 -27.62
C THR A 44 -16.66 -19.23 -26.36
N VAL A 45 -15.98 -19.33 -25.21
CA VAL A 45 -16.46 -18.79 -23.91
C VAL A 45 -16.85 -17.30 -23.99
N ALA A 46 -16.21 -16.52 -24.87
CA ALA A 46 -16.56 -15.13 -25.12
C ALA A 46 -17.77 -14.94 -26.07
N GLY A 47 -17.91 -15.77 -27.11
CA GLY A 47 -19.05 -15.72 -28.04
C GLY A 47 -20.36 -16.31 -27.47
N LEU A 48 -20.28 -17.13 -26.42
CA LEU A 48 -21.43 -17.76 -25.78
C LEU A 48 -22.24 -16.76 -24.96
N THR A 49 -21.56 -15.81 -24.32
CA THR A 49 -22.17 -14.70 -23.59
C THR A 49 -23.04 -13.85 -24.52
N GLU A 50 -22.61 -13.63 -25.76
CA GLU A 50 -23.36 -12.86 -26.77
C GLU A 50 -24.58 -13.62 -27.32
N ALA A 51 -24.45 -14.94 -27.52
CA ALA A 51 -25.56 -15.80 -27.95
C ALA A 51 -26.65 -15.94 -26.86
N LEU A 52 -26.28 -15.94 -25.58
CA LEU A 52 -27.20 -16.02 -24.44
C LEU A 52 -28.06 -14.77 -24.25
N LEU A 53 -27.58 -13.59 -24.70
CA LEU A 53 -28.34 -12.33 -24.65
C LEU A 53 -29.49 -12.28 -25.67
N SER A 54 -29.51 -13.19 -26.65
CA SER A 54 -30.41 -13.12 -27.82
C SER A 54 -31.64 -14.03 -27.74
N SER A 55 -31.87 -14.79 -26.66
CA SER A 55 -33.03 -15.69 -26.55
C SER A 55 -33.54 -15.85 -25.11
N PRO A 56 -34.60 -15.14 -24.71
CA PRO A 56 -35.13 -15.15 -23.33
C PRO A 56 -36.07 -16.33 -23.02
N SER A 57 -36.43 -17.16 -24.00
CA SER A 57 -37.59 -18.05 -23.90
C SER A 57 -37.28 -19.51 -24.21
N SER A 58 -36.62 -20.20 -23.28
CA SER A 58 -36.82 -21.64 -23.07
C SER A 58 -36.31 -22.02 -21.67
N SER A 59 -36.99 -22.94 -20.99
CA SER A 59 -36.61 -23.44 -19.66
C SER A 59 -35.21 -24.06 -19.60
N GLY A 60 -34.57 -24.31 -20.76
CA GLY A 60 -33.18 -24.74 -20.90
C GLY A 60 -32.15 -23.60 -21.02
N ALA A 61 -32.55 -22.39 -21.41
CA ALA A 61 -31.66 -21.24 -21.56
C ALA A 61 -31.20 -20.68 -20.20
N GLY A 62 -32.10 -20.60 -19.22
CA GLY A 62 -31.78 -20.10 -17.87
C GLY A 62 -30.83 -21.00 -17.08
N THR A 63 -30.86 -22.32 -17.31
CA THR A 63 -29.95 -23.27 -16.65
C THR A 63 -28.50 -23.13 -17.14
N ARG A 64 -28.27 -22.71 -18.40
CA ARG A 64 -26.91 -22.53 -18.96
C ARG A 64 -26.13 -21.41 -18.27
N LEU A 65 -26.82 -20.41 -17.72
CA LEU A 65 -26.18 -19.26 -17.04
C LEU A 65 -25.34 -19.67 -15.83
N TYR A 66 -25.67 -20.81 -15.20
CA TYR A 66 -24.98 -21.32 -14.01
C TYR A 66 -24.05 -22.49 -14.31
N MET A 67 -24.01 -22.99 -15.54
CA MET A 67 -23.18 -24.15 -15.88
C MET A 67 -21.71 -23.78 -15.92
N ALA A 68 -20.89 -24.65 -15.32
CA ALA A 68 -19.44 -24.55 -15.44
C ALA A 68 -18.98 -24.77 -16.90
N PRO A 69 -17.89 -24.12 -17.34
CA PRO A 69 -17.40 -24.23 -18.72
C PRO A 69 -17.20 -25.68 -19.17
N GLU A 70 -16.66 -26.54 -18.31
CA GLU A 70 -16.45 -27.95 -18.61
C GLU A 70 -17.76 -28.72 -18.83
N VAL A 71 -18.85 -28.32 -18.15
CA VAL A 71 -20.17 -28.94 -18.31
C VAL A 71 -20.80 -28.49 -19.62
N VAL A 72 -20.59 -27.24 -20.02
CA VAL A 72 -21.00 -26.72 -21.34
C VAL A 72 -20.25 -27.44 -22.46
N GLU A 73 -18.97 -27.79 -22.26
CA GLU A 73 -18.17 -28.63 -23.16
C GLU A 73 -18.61 -30.11 -23.18
N GLY A 74 -19.65 -30.48 -22.41
CA GLY A 74 -20.19 -31.84 -22.37
C GLY A 74 -19.52 -32.78 -21.37
N LYS A 75 -18.49 -32.32 -20.64
CA LYS A 75 -17.85 -33.10 -19.57
C LYS A 75 -18.86 -33.34 -18.44
N ALA A 76 -18.61 -34.39 -17.64
CA ALA A 76 -19.52 -34.74 -16.56
C ALA A 76 -19.47 -33.68 -15.45
N ALA A 77 -20.63 -33.28 -14.94
CA ALA A 77 -20.72 -32.40 -13.77
C ALA A 77 -20.13 -33.09 -12.53
N THR A 78 -19.26 -32.36 -11.84
CA THR A 78 -18.54 -32.75 -10.62
C THR A 78 -18.82 -31.77 -9.49
N SER A 79 -18.29 -32.03 -8.29
CA SER A 79 -18.33 -31.06 -7.19
C SER A 79 -17.74 -29.70 -7.59
N ALA A 80 -16.65 -29.68 -8.38
CA ALA A 80 -16.05 -28.44 -8.86
C ALA A 80 -16.98 -27.63 -9.79
N SER A 81 -17.86 -28.31 -10.55
CA SER A 81 -18.87 -27.63 -11.34
C SER A 81 -19.99 -27.02 -10.49
N ASP A 82 -20.34 -27.65 -9.36
CA ASP A 82 -21.28 -27.04 -8.39
C ASP A 82 -20.68 -25.79 -7.72
N ILE A 83 -19.37 -25.78 -7.47
CA ILE A 83 -18.66 -24.60 -6.93
C ILE A 83 -18.70 -23.43 -7.92
N TYR A 84 -18.52 -23.71 -9.21
CA TYR A 84 -18.70 -22.69 -10.24
C TYR A 84 -20.10 -22.09 -10.20
N SER A 85 -21.14 -22.93 -10.21
CA SER A 85 -22.53 -22.48 -10.13
C SER A 85 -22.80 -21.65 -8.87
N LEU A 86 -22.25 -22.06 -7.72
CA LEU A 86 -22.35 -21.32 -6.46
C LEU A 86 -21.68 -19.94 -6.55
N GLY A 87 -20.53 -19.85 -7.22
CA GLY A 87 -19.85 -18.58 -7.49
C GLY A 87 -20.67 -17.61 -8.33
N VAL A 88 -21.35 -18.12 -9.37
CA VAL A 88 -22.27 -17.32 -10.20
C VAL A 88 -23.46 -16.82 -9.37
N ILE A 89 -24.05 -17.68 -8.54
CA ILE A 89 -25.15 -17.29 -7.65
C ILE A 89 -24.69 -16.22 -6.66
N LEU A 90 -23.52 -16.40 -6.03
CA LEU A 90 -22.96 -15.42 -5.10
C LEU A 90 -22.76 -14.05 -5.77
N TYR A 91 -22.21 -14.03 -6.98
CA TYR A 91 -22.08 -12.81 -7.79
C TYR A 91 -23.43 -12.13 -8.04
N GLN A 92 -24.45 -12.88 -8.47
CA GLN A 92 -25.78 -12.34 -8.73
C GLN A 92 -26.46 -11.81 -7.46
N MET A 93 -26.27 -12.47 -6.33
CA MET A 93 -26.76 -12.00 -5.04
C MET A 93 -26.12 -10.68 -4.62
N LEU A 94 -24.82 -10.50 -4.89
CA LEU A 94 -24.09 -9.28 -4.54
C LEU A 94 -24.44 -8.11 -5.45
N THR A 95 -24.71 -8.37 -6.72
CA THR A 95 -25.16 -7.35 -7.68
C THR A 95 -26.66 -7.07 -7.61
N GLY A 96 -27.42 -7.91 -6.90
CA GLY A 96 -28.88 -7.80 -6.80
C GLY A 96 -29.62 -8.09 -8.11
N ASN A 97 -28.94 -8.65 -9.12
CA ASN A 97 -29.51 -8.91 -10.44
C ASN A 97 -29.24 -10.34 -10.91
N PHE A 98 -30.25 -11.21 -10.78
CA PHE A 98 -30.18 -12.61 -11.20
C PHE A 98 -30.19 -12.82 -12.73
N SER A 99 -30.40 -11.76 -13.51
CA SER A 99 -30.24 -11.79 -14.97
C SER A 99 -28.81 -11.52 -15.42
N HIS A 100 -27.92 -11.04 -14.52
CA HIS A 100 -26.53 -10.79 -14.89
C HIS A 100 -25.77 -12.10 -15.11
N THR A 101 -25.14 -12.20 -16.27
CA THR A 101 -24.20 -13.27 -16.59
C THR A 101 -22.82 -12.90 -16.10
N LEU A 102 -22.05 -13.91 -15.68
CA LEU A 102 -20.64 -13.72 -15.32
C LEU A 102 -19.81 -13.53 -16.60
N ALA A 103 -19.68 -12.29 -17.06
CA ALA A 103 -18.94 -11.92 -18.26
C ALA A 103 -17.54 -11.37 -17.91
N PRO A 104 -16.58 -11.38 -18.85
CA PRO A 104 -15.28 -10.75 -18.62
C PRO A 104 -15.41 -9.30 -18.11
N GLY A 105 -14.75 -9.00 -16.98
CA GLY A 105 -14.83 -7.69 -16.35
C GLY A 105 -15.96 -7.52 -15.33
N TRP A 106 -16.68 -8.60 -14.97
CA TRP A 106 -17.65 -8.67 -13.86
C TRP A 106 -17.08 -8.16 -12.54
N GLU A 107 -15.75 -8.19 -12.38
CA GLU A 107 -15.03 -7.73 -11.21
C GLU A 107 -15.34 -6.27 -10.84
N ARG A 108 -15.74 -5.47 -11.83
CA ARG A 108 -16.12 -4.05 -11.67
C ARG A 108 -17.46 -3.89 -10.96
N ASP A 109 -18.33 -4.89 -11.06
CA ASP A 109 -19.67 -4.87 -10.48
C ASP A 109 -19.64 -5.25 -8.98
N VAL A 110 -18.49 -5.72 -8.48
CA VAL A 110 -18.28 -6.09 -7.07
C VAL A 110 -17.23 -5.16 -6.47
N GLU A 111 -17.66 -4.23 -5.61
CA GLU A 111 -16.75 -3.25 -4.99
C GLU A 111 -15.74 -3.90 -4.03
N ASP A 112 -16.19 -4.89 -3.26
CA ASP A 112 -15.38 -5.53 -2.23
C ASP A 112 -14.33 -6.49 -2.83
N GLU A 113 -13.06 -6.17 -2.60
CA GLU A 113 -11.90 -6.91 -3.09
C GLU A 113 -11.86 -8.38 -2.61
N PHE A 114 -12.32 -8.67 -1.38
CA PHE A 114 -12.33 -10.02 -0.83
C PHE A 114 -13.45 -10.85 -1.44
N LEU A 115 -14.64 -10.29 -1.58
CA LEU A 115 -15.75 -10.96 -2.24
C LEU A 115 -15.45 -11.23 -3.71
N ARG A 116 -14.80 -10.27 -4.40
CA ARG A 116 -14.28 -10.48 -5.75
C ARG A 116 -13.29 -11.65 -5.80
N ALA A 117 -12.33 -11.71 -4.87
CA ALA A 117 -11.38 -12.81 -4.81
C ALA A 117 -12.05 -14.17 -4.51
N ASP A 118 -13.10 -14.18 -3.70
CA ASP A 118 -13.85 -15.40 -3.39
C ASP A 118 -14.69 -15.89 -4.57
N ILE A 119 -15.37 -14.99 -5.28
CA ILE A 119 -16.10 -15.32 -6.51
C ILE A 119 -15.12 -15.84 -7.57
N ALA A 120 -13.99 -15.14 -7.80
CA ALA A 120 -12.95 -15.57 -8.74
C ALA A 120 -12.45 -16.99 -8.45
N ALA A 121 -12.23 -17.30 -7.17
CA ALA A 121 -11.83 -18.65 -6.73
C ALA A 121 -12.96 -19.70 -6.86
N CYS A 122 -14.21 -19.31 -7.07
CA CYS A 122 -15.29 -20.24 -7.38
C CYS A 122 -15.46 -20.45 -8.90
N VAL A 123 -15.31 -19.38 -9.68
CA VAL A 123 -15.70 -19.33 -11.10
C VAL A 123 -14.52 -19.48 -12.07
N ASP A 124 -13.37 -19.96 -11.60
CA ASP A 124 -12.21 -20.19 -12.46
C ASP A 124 -12.56 -21.15 -13.61
N GLY A 125 -12.04 -20.89 -14.81
CA GLY A 125 -12.26 -21.75 -15.97
C GLY A 125 -11.68 -23.15 -15.78
N GLN A 126 -10.61 -23.27 -14.99
CA GLN A 126 -9.95 -24.54 -14.65
C GLN A 126 -10.53 -25.10 -13.34
N PRO A 127 -11.21 -26.27 -13.37
CA PRO A 127 -11.84 -26.86 -12.18
C PRO A 127 -10.88 -27.07 -11.01
N GLU A 128 -9.61 -27.37 -11.28
CA GLU A 128 -8.55 -27.61 -10.30
C GLU A 128 -8.07 -26.36 -9.56
N LEU A 129 -8.31 -25.16 -10.10
CA LEU A 129 -7.99 -23.88 -9.44
C LEU A 129 -9.13 -23.36 -8.57
N ARG A 130 -10.31 -24.00 -8.64
CA ARG A 130 -11.47 -23.59 -7.84
C ARG A 130 -11.31 -23.99 -6.38
N LEU A 131 -12.13 -23.38 -5.53
CA LEU A 131 -12.29 -23.83 -4.15
C LEU A 131 -12.71 -25.31 -4.12
N PRO A 132 -12.15 -26.12 -3.21
CA PRO A 132 -12.30 -27.57 -3.24
C PRO A 132 -13.73 -28.04 -2.99
N ASP A 133 -14.47 -27.32 -2.15
CA ASP A 133 -15.84 -27.65 -1.77
C ASP A 133 -16.60 -26.43 -1.21
N ALA A 134 -17.89 -26.63 -0.88
CA ALA A 134 -18.75 -25.61 -0.34
C ALA A 134 -18.39 -25.19 1.10
N SER A 135 -17.67 -26.04 1.85
CA SER A 135 -17.18 -25.70 3.19
C SER A 135 -16.11 -24.62 3.09
N ALA A 136 -15.20 -24.72 2.12
CA ALA A 136 -14.19 -23.69 1.87
C ALA A 136 -14.81 -22.34 1.45
N VAL A 137 -15.87 -22.36 0.65
CA VAL A 137 -16.65 -21.15 0.31
C VAL A 137 -17.28 -20.54 1.56
N SER A 138 -17.95 -21.38 2.36
CA SER A 138 -18.60 -20.98 3.61
C SER A 138 -17.62 -20.39 4.63
N GLU A 139 -16.45 -21.00 4.79
CA GLU A 139 -15.39 -20.51 5.68
C GLU A 139 -14.90 -19.13 5.27
N ARG A 140 -14.65 -18.91 3.97
CA ARG A 140 -14.24 -17.58 3.46
C ARG A 140 -15.30 -16.53 3.74
N LEU A 141 -16.58 -16.83 3.49
CA LEU A 141 -17.67 -15.90 3.74
C LEU A 141 -17.85 -15.59 5.23
N ARG A 142 -17.75 -16.60 6.12
CA ARG A 142 -17.86 -16.42 7.57
C ARG A 142 -16.71 -15.61 8.17
N THR A 143 -15.51 -15.74 7.62
CA THR A 143 -14.30 -15.03 8.07
C THR A 143 -14.08 -13.70 7.32
N LEU A 144 -15.03 -13.26 6.50
CA LEU A 144 -14.88 -12.08 5.64
C LEU A 144 -14.53 -10.81 6.43
N ASP A 145 -15.22 -10.54 7.53
CA ASP A 145 -14.97 -9.34 8.33
C ASP A 145 -13.61 -9.38 9.04
N GLU A 146 -13.16 -10.55 9.45
CA GLU A 146 -11.82 -10.75 10.01
C GLU A 146 -10.74 -10.51 8.96
N ARG A 147 -10.92 -11.06 7.75
CA ARG A 147 -10.00 -10.83 6.61
C ARG A 147 -9.93 -9.34 6.25
N ARG A 148 -11.08 -8.66 6.17
CA ARG A 148 -11.17 -7.20 5.97
C ARG A 148 -10.45 -6.43 7.08
N ALA A 149 -10.66 -6.79 8.34
CA ALA A 149 -10.06 -6.12 9.49
C ALA A 149 -8.52 -6.29 9.51
N LEU A 150 -8.03 -7.48 9.21
CA LEU A 150 -6.60 -7.78 9.14
C LEU A 150 -5.91 -6.92 8.07
N GLU A 151 -6.51 -6.81 6.89
CA GLU A 151 -5.95 -6.03 5.80
C GLU A 151 -5.98 -4.51 6.08
N ARG A 152 -7.07 -4.02 6.68
CA ARG A 152 -7.13 -2.63 7.18
C ARG A 152 -6.01 -2.34 8.18
N ARG A 153 -5.71 -3.27 9.10
CA ARG A 153 -4.59 -3.14 10.06
C ARG A 153 -3.24 -3.12 9.35
N LYS A 154 -3.01 -4.02 8.38
CA LYS A 154 -1.78 -4.04 7.56
C LYS A 154 -1.58 -2.72 6.80
N ARG A 155 -2.62 -2.22 6.12
CA ARG A 155 -2.58 -0.95 5.38
C ARG A 155 -2.29 0.24 6.30
N LYS A 156 -2.91 0.30 7.48
CA LYS A 156 -2.63 1.33 8.50
C LYS A 156 -1.16 1.28 8.96
N ARG A 157 -0.65 0.10 9.30
CA ARG A 157 0.76 -0.07 9.72
C ARG A 157 1.73 0.37 8.62
N LYS A 158 1.48 -0.03 7.37
CA LYS A 158 2.30 0.37 6.21
C LYS A 158 2.32 1.89 6.03
N ARG A 159 1.16 2.56 6.13
CA ARG A 159 1.07 4.02 6.04
C ARG A 159 1.84 4.72 7.16
N LEU A 160 1.77 4.22 8.39
CA LEU A 160 2.52 4.78 9.52
C LEU A 160 4.03 4.66 9.32
N VAL A 161 4.51 3.49 8.88
CA VAL A 161 5.94 3.28 8.62
C VAL A 161 6.44 4.19 7.51
N VAL A 162 5.71 4.26 6.38
CA VAL A 162 6.08 5.12 5.24
C VAL A 162 6.03 6.60 5.62
N GLY A 163 4.98 7.04 6.32
CA GLY A 163 4.86 8.42 6.80
C GLY A 163 5.96 8.80 7.79
N GLY A 164 6.30 7.91 8.72
CA GLY A 164 7.40 8.11 9.66
C GLY A 164 8.76 8.21 8.96
N ALA A 165 9.03 7.34 7.98
CA ALA A 165 10.26 7.41 7.19
C ALA A 165 10.37 8.72 6.38
N ALA A 166 9.28 9.15 5.75
CA ALA A 166 9.25 10.42 5.02
C ALA A 166 9.49 11.63 5.94
N ALA A 167 8.86 11.65 7.12
CA ALA A 167 9.07 12.71 8.11
C ALA A 167 10.54 12.76 8.59
N LEU A 168 11.17 11.60 8.80
CA LEU A 168 12.57 11.53 9.18
C LEU A 168 13.49 12.10 8.09
N VAL A 169 13.23 11.79 6.82
CA VAL A 169 14.01 12.34 5.69
C VAL A 169 13.89 13.86 5.64
N VAL A 170 12.67 14.41 5.79
CA VAL A 170 12.45 15.86 5.83
C VAL A 170 13.18 16.50 7.02
N ALA A 171 13.13 15.87 8.20
CA ALA A 171 13.85 16.36 9.37
C ALA A 171 15.37 16.37 9.16
N ILE A 172 15.92 15.33 8.53
CA ILE A 172 17.35 15.23 8.19
C ILE A 172 17.73 16.34 7.21
N ILE A 173 16.99 16.52 6.11
CA ILE A 173 17.24 17.58 5.12
C ILE A 173 17.19 18.95 5.78
N GLY A 174 16.17 19.20 6.61
CA GLY A 174 16.01 20.46 7.36
C GLY A 174 17.19 20.72 8.30
N PHE A 175 17.63 19.70 9.05
CA PHE A 175 18.77 19.80 9.96
C PHE A 175 20.07 20.15 9.23
N PHE A 176 20.39 19.42 8.15
CA PHE A 176 21.60 19.70 7.37
C PHE A 176 21.54 21.04 6.64
N GLY A 177 20.37 21.41 6.10
CA GLY A 177 20.14 22.72 5.49
C GLY A 177 20.35 23.88 6.47
N ALA A 178 19.75 23.80 7.66
CA ALA A 178 19.93 24.80 8.71
C ALA A 178 21.40 24.91 9.14
N ARG A 179 22.10 23.78 9.29
CA ARG A 179 23.52 23.75 9.64
C ARG A 179 24.39 24.41 8.55
N ALA A 180 24.08 24.17 7.27
CA ALA A 180 24.79 24.78 6.15
C ALA A 180 24.58 26.30 6.11
N VAL A 181 23.34 26.77 6.27
CA VAL A 181 23.02 28.21 6.32
C VAL A 181 23.73 28.87 7.51
N GLN A 182 23.66 28.29 8.69
CA GLN A 182 24.32 28.84 9.87
C GLN A 182 25.84 28.92 9.70
N ARG A 183 26.46 27.90 9.09
CA ARG A 183 27.89 27.93 8.78
C ARG A 183 28.23 29.06 7.80
N ASN A 184 27.42 29.27 6.77
CA ASN A 184 27.62 30.36 5.81
C ASN A 184 27.41 31.76 6.42
N LEU A 185 26.40 31.95 7.26
CA LEU A 185 26.21 33.22 7.96
C LEU A 185 27.36 33.49 8.94
N SER A 186 27.86 32.46 9.61
CA SER A 186 29.00 32.57 10.53
C SER A 186 30.29 32.99 9.81
N THR A 187 30.55 32.42 8.62
CA THR A 187 31.71 32.81 7.82
C THR A 187 31.56 34.20 7.22
N ARG A 188 30.34 34.58 6.78
CA ARG A 188 30.05 35.96 6.32
C ARG A 188 30.23 36.98 7.42
N TRP A 189 29.66 36.77 8.60
CA TRP A 189 29.89 37.66 9.75
C TRP A 189 31.38 37.85 10.02
N ALA A 190 32.17 36.77 10.02
CA ALA A 190 33.60 36.85 10.27
C ALA A 190 34.34 37.66 9.19
N ARG A 191 34.00 37.48 7.91
CA ARG A 191 34.68 38.16 6.79
C ARG A 191 34.20 39.58 6.52
N GLU A 192 32.89 39.78 6.53
CA GLU A 192 32.23 41.02 6.11
C GLU A 192 32.03 41.99 7.27
N THR A 193 31.97 41.51 8.51
CA THR A 193 31.75 42.37 9.69
C THR A 193 32.95 42.37 10.64
N ALA A 194 33.44 41.21 11.06
CA ALA A 194 34.47 41.12 12.09
C ALA A 194 35.84 41.60 11.59
N ILE A 195 36.30 41.17 10.41
CA ILE A 195 37.59 41.60 9.83
C ILE A 195 37.66 43.13 9.68
N PRO A 196 36.67 43.82 9.06
CA PRO A 196 36.70 45.29 8.99
C PRO A 196 36.69 45.98 10.35
N GLN A 197 35.92 45.46 11.33
CA GLN A 197 35.91 46.01 12.69
C GLN A 197 37.27 45.85 13.38
N ILE A 198 37.93 44.70 13.21
CA ILE A 198 39.28 44.45 13.73
C ILE A 198 40.27 45.45 13.12
N MET A 199 40.23 45.66 11.80
CA MET A 199 41.08 46.63 11.12
C MET A 199 40.89 48.05 11.68
N GLY A 200 39.63 48.46 11.90
CA GLY A 200 39.32 49.76 12.52
C GLY A 200 39.88 49.89 13.94
N LEU A 201 39.68 48.86 14.77
CA LEU A 201 40.19 48.85 16.15
C LEU A 201 41.73 48.86 16.22
N ILE A 202 42.41 48.22 15.27
CA ILE A 202 43.88 48.30 15.15
C ILE A 202 44.30 49.73 14.79
N ALA A 203 43.59 50.39 13.86
CA ALA A 203 43.87 51.77 13.48
C ALA A 203 43.64 52.76 14.64
N GLU A 204 42.72 52.45 15.55
CA GLU A 204 42.46 53.18 16.80
C GLU A 204 43.38 52.74 17.97
N GLU A 205 44.40 51.92 17.70
CA GLU A 205 45.33 51.34 18.69
C GLU A 205 44.66 50.54 19.83
N ASN A 206 43.41 50.09 19.63
CA ASN A 206 42.64 49.31 20.60
C ASN A 206 42.83 47.80 20.41
N TYR A 207 44.05 47.33 20.66
CA TYR A 207 44.47 45.95 20.39
C TYR A 207 43.71 44.89 21.23
N LEU A 208 43.38 45.19 22.49
CA LEU A 208 42.65 44.28 23.37
C LEU A 208 41.25 43.96 22.82
N LYS A 209 40.48 44.96 22.37
CA LYS A 209 39.17 44.72 21.76
C LYS A 209 39.31 43.98 20.43
N ALA A 210 40.29 44.36 19.59
CA ALA A 210 40.58 43.69 18.33
C ALA A 210 40.86 42.19 18.54
N PHE A 211 41.68 41.85 19.54
CA PHE A 211 42.04 40.47 19.91
C PHE A 211 40.81 39.62 20.28
N THR A 212 39.87 40.17 21.08
CA THR A 212 38.67 39.41 21.49
C THR A 212 37.78 39.04 20.31
N ILE A 213 37.60 39.96 19.36
CA ILE A 213 36.81 39.73 18.15
C ILE A 213 37.55 38.77 17.22
N ALA A 214 38.86 38.95 17.04
CA ALA A 214 39.71 38.09 16.22
C ALA A 214 39.68 36.63 16.69
N ARG A 215 39.77 36.37 18.00
CA ARG A 215 39.69 35.02 18.58
C ARG A 215 38.34 34.35 18.36
N ARG A 216 37.25 35.14 18.31
CA ARG A 216 35.91 34.62 17.97
C ARG A 216 35.78 34.34 16.48
N ALA A 217 36.32 35.21 15.62
CA ALA A 217 36.33 35.02 14.18
C ALA A 217 37.19 33.83 13.75
N GLU A 218 38.36 33.63 14.35
CA GLU A 218 39.28 32.53 14.05
C GLU A 218 38.64 31.15 14.26
N ARG A 219 37.79 30.99 15.28
CA ARG A 219 37.03 29.74 15.47
C ARG A 219 36.07 29.42 14.32
N LEU A 220 35.64 30.44 13.57
CA LEU A 220 34.71 30.31 12.45
C LEU A 220 35.44 30.23 11.10
N ILE A 221 36.59 30.90 10.97
CA ILE A 221 37.42 30.98 9.77
C ILE A 221 38.93 30.79 10.08
N PRO A 222 39.36 29.61 10.57
CA PRO A 222 40.70 29.40 11.12
C PRO A 222 41.84 29.49 10.09
N SER A 223 41.54 29.35 8.80
CA SER A 223 42.54 29.35 7.72
C SER A 223 42.44 30.59 6.82
N ASP A 224 41.82 31.67 7.31
CA ASP A 224 41.66 32.89 6.54
C ASP A 224 42.93 33.73 6.54
N LEU A 225 43.47 33.99 5.34
CA LEU A 225 44.76 34.68 5.16
C LEU A 225 44.73 36.11 5.67
N VAL A 226 43.60 36.82 5.54
CA VAL A 226 43.48 38.22 5.98
C VAL A 226 43.49 38.28 7.50
N LEU A 227 42.71 37.43 8.17
CA LEU A 227 42.69 37.34 9.62
C LEU A 227 44.06 36.93 10.18
N GLY A 228 44.75 35.98 9.54
CA GLY A 228 46.11 35.59 9.90
C GLY A 228 47.14 36.72 9.77
N GLY A 229 46.95 37.62 8.80
CA GLY A 229 47.74 38.85 8.68
C GLY A 229 47.50 39.82 9.83
N LEU A 230 46.23 40.05 10.20
CA LEU A 230 45.85 40.94 11.30
C LEU A 230 46.35 40.44 12.65
N TRP A 231 46.37 39.12 12.87
CA TRP A 231 46.94 38.50 14.07
C TRP A 231 48.38 38.95 14.35
N LYS A 232 49.20 39.05 13.31
CA LYS A 232 50.61 39.51 13.41
C LYS A 232 50.75 41.00 13.74
N GLN A 233 49.72 41.80 13.51
CA GLN A 233 49.72 43.24 13.80
C GLN A 233 49.23 43.55 15.21
N MET A 234 48.35 42.72 15.77
CA MET A 234 47.75 42.93 17.09
C MET A 234 48.41 42.12 18.22
N SER A 235 49.26 41.15 17.88
CA SER A 235 49.88 40.27 18.86
C SER A 235 51.36 40.05 18.56
N ASN A 236 52.16 40.00 19.62
CA ASN A 236 53.56 39.63 19.56
C ASN A 236 53.74 38.25 20.19
N GLU A 237 54.47 37.37 19.51
CA GLU A 237 54.84 36.09 20.08
C GLU A 237 56.04 36.30 21.04
N ILE A 238 55.78 36.18 22.34
CA ILE A 238 56.82 36.28 23.37
C ILE A 238 57.15 34.88 23.86
N SER A 239 58.36 34.41 23.52
CA SER A 239 58.91 33.17 24.09
C SER A 239 59.62 33.47 25.41
N ILE A 240 59.05 32.99 26.51
CA ILE A 240 59.62 33.19 27.85
C ILE A 240 60.39 31.93 28.26
N ARG A 241 61.72 32.04 28.38
CA ARG A 241 62.54 31.02 29.05
C ARG A 241 62.70 31.40 30.52
N THR A 242 62.34 30.48 31.41
CA THR A 242 62.49 30.64 32.85
C THR A 242 63.71 29.91 33.35
N GLU A 243 64.50 30.52 34.23
CA GLU A 243 65.57 29.85 34.97
C GLU A 243 65.34 30.08 36.48
N PRO A 244 65.11 29.02 37.29
CA PRO A 244 65.09 27.59 36.92
C PRO A 244 63.87 27.19 36.07
N PRO A 245 63.94 26.03 35.37
CA PRO A 245 62.81 25.50 34.60
C PRO A 245 61.55 25.32 35.47
N GLY A 246 60.39 25.74 34.97
CA GLY A 246 59.09 25.56 35.64
C GLY A 246 58.63 26.71 36.55
N ALA A 247 59.29 27.87 36.49
CA ALA A 247 58.86 29.04 37.26
C ALA A 247 57.48 29.54 36.81
N ARG A 248 56.65 30.00 37.77
CA ARG A 248 55.35 30.63 37.47
C ARG A 248 55.59 32.04 36.95
N VAL A 249 55.26 32.24 35.68
CA VAL A 249 55.28 33.56 35.05
C VAL A 249 53.90 34.20 35.21
N ALA A 250 53.86 35.42 35.72
CA ALA A 250 52.66 36.24 35.78
C ALA A 250 52.91 37.53 34.99
N TYR A 251 51.95 37.94 34.19
CA TYR A 251 51.96 39.22 33.49
C TYR A 251 51.04 40.20 34.23
N LYS A 252 51.49 41.44 34.37
CA LYS A 252 50.73 42.52 34.99
C LYS A 252 50.66 43.66 33.96
N ASP A 253 49.44 44.00 33.56
CA ASP A 253 49.13 45.12 32.68
C ASP A 253 49.60 46.47 33.26
#